data_AF-A0A7S0Q789-F1
#
_entry.id   AF-A0A7S0Q789-F1
#
_cell.length_a   1.000
_cell.length_b   1.000
_cell.length_c   1.000
_cell.angle_alpha   90.00
_cell.angle_beta   90.00
_cell.angle_gamma   90.00
#
_symmetry.space_group_name_H-M   'P 1'
#
loop_
_entity.id
_entity.type
_entity.pdbx_description
1 polymer ?
#
loop_
_entity_poly.entity_id
_entity_poly.type
_entity_poly.pdbx_seq_one_letter_code
_entity_poly.pdbx_strand_id
1 'polypeptide(L)'
;AQCTPDEPRLPPPCNGTAPFAACAAAAGIGGACANASGAVACLSASQLAEVVAVRSLRARLVESRAWTKRAGLNCYTGHGGTDLESPTGSSCGIMSLAACQAKCEGLPGCVSITVGDAGSGNVECYRRSAIELSQCDAASGYDTWTVHEELCSGDAELCTFF
;
A
#
# COMPACT_ATOMS: atom_id res chain seq x y z
N ALA A 1 20.53 -13.06 -53.10
CA ALA A 1 21.61 -13.49 -52.19
C ALA A 1 22.45 -12.27 -51.86
N GLN A 2 22.91 -11.95 -50.66
CA GLN A 2 22.79 -12.46 -49.28
C GLN A 2 23.27 -11.27 -48.41
N CYS A 3 22.66 -11.06 -47.25
CA CYS A 3 23.14 -10.06 -46.28
C CYS A 3 24.47 -10.52 -45.66
N THR A 4 25.41 -9.59 -45.48
CA THR A 4 26.72 -9.84 -44.84
C THR A 4 26.60 -9.86 -43.30
N PRO A 5 27.55 -10.45 -42.57
CA PRO A 5 27.40 -10.80 -41.15
C PRO A 5 27.72 -9.70 -40.11
N ASP A 6 28.21 -8.52 -40.49
CA ASP A 6 28.98 -7.68 -39.54
C ASP A 6 28.41 -6.28 -39.21
N GLU A 7 27.08 -6.08 -39.14
CA GLU A 7 26.57 -4.88 -38.43
C GLU A 7 25.26 -5.14 -37.66
N PRO A 8 25.26 -5.03 -36.31
CA PRO A 8 24.04 -5.15 -35.53
C PRO A 8 23.14 -3.95 -35.76
N ARG A 9 21.97 -4.22 -36.37
CA ARG A 9 20.84 -3.29 -36.45
C ARG A 9 20.45 -2.84 -35.04
N LEU A 10 20.62 -1.56 -34.77
CA LEU A 10 20.08 -0.87 -33.59
C LEU A 10 18.60 -1.25 -33.36
N PRO A 11 18.15 -1.49 -32.12
CA PRO A 11 16.74 -1.69 -31.83
C PRO A 11 15.93 -0.39 -32.08
N PRO A 12 14.62 -0.48 -32.42
CA PRO A 12 13.76 0.68 -32.59
C PRO A 12 13.57 1.48 -31.29
N PRO A 13 13.18 2.77 -31.35
CA PRO A 13 12.96 3.61 -30.18
C PRO A 13 11.87 3.06 -29.24
N CYS A 14 12.05 3.21 -27.92
CA CYS A 14 11.08 2.83 -26.88
C CYS A 14 9.72 3.52 -27.14
N ASN A 15 8.75 2.82 -27.73
CA ASN A 15 7.35 3.23 -27.75
C ASN A 15 6.67 2.71 -26.46
N GLY A 16 5.95 3.58 -25.76
CA GLY A 16 5.61 3.51 -24.33
C GLY A 16 4.65 2.40 -23.87
N THR A 17 4.61 1.24 -24.52
CA THR A 17 3.74 0.11 -24.15
C THR A 17 4.50 -1.14 -23.70
N ALA A 18 5.82 -1.20 -23.86
CA ALA A 18 6.62 -2.33 -23.39
C ALA A 18 7.34 -1.99 -22.07
N PRO A 19 7.04 -2.67 -20.95
CA PRO A 19 7.68 -2.39 -19.65
C PRO A 19 9.18 -2.76 -19.61
N PHE A 20 9.69 -3.49 -20.61
CA PHE A 20 11.09 -3.89 -20.71
C PHE A 20 11.55 -3.94 -22.17
N ALA A 21 11.85 -2.78 -22.76
CA ALA A 21 12.63 -2.73 -24.01
C ALA A 21 14.10 -2.39 -23.68
N ALA A 22 15.02 -3.14 -24.28
CA ALA A 22 16.46 -2.90 -24.15
C ALA A 22 16.84 -1.68 -25.03
N CYS A 23 17.39 -0.63 -24.43
CA CYS A 23 17.99 0.46 -25.18
C CYS A 23 19.52 0.32 -25.20
N ALA A 24 20.14 0.59 -26.35
CA ALA A 24 21.59 0.64 -26.48
C ALA A 24 22.10 1.98 -25.92
N ALA A 25 22.72 1.97 -24.75
CA ALA A 25 23.71 3.00 -24.42
C ALA A 25 25.01 2.64 -25.16
N ALA A 26 25.83 3.64 -25.49
CA ALA A 26 27.05 3.47 -26.27
C ALA A 26 27.90 2.26 -25.80
N ALA A 27 28.42 1.51 -26.79
CA ALA A 27 29.29 0.34 -26.69
C ALA A 27 29.38 -0.35 -25.32
N GLY A 28 28.50 -1.33 -25.08
CA GLY A 28 28.73 -2.37 -24.07
C GLY A 28 27.89 -2.33 -22.80
N ILE A 29 26.94 -1.41 -22.67
CA ILE A 29 26.03 -1.36 -21.51
C ILE A 29 24.58 -1.37 -21.99
N GLY A 30 23.92 -2.52 -21.91
CA GLY A 30 22.47 -2.60 -22.10
C GLY A 30 21.73 -1.87 -20.97
N GLY A 31 20.75 -1.05 -21.31
CA GLY A 31 19.87 -0.36 -20.36
C GLY A 31 18.42 -0.78 -20.52
N ALA A 32 17.62 -0.61 -19.46
CA ALA A 32 16.18 -0.84 -19.46
C ALA A 32 15.42 0.48 -19.30
N CYS A 33 14.39 0.68 -20.13
CA CYS A 33 13.48 1.83 -20.02
C CYS A 33 12.66 1.70 -18.71
N ALA A 34 12.85 2.60 -17.74
CA ALA A 34 12.06 2.67 -16.51
C ALA A 34 11.13 3.88 -16.53
N ASN A 35 9.84 3.69 -16.28
CA ASN A 35 8.90 4.80 -16.13
C ASN A 35 8.97 5.33 -14.69
N ALA A 36 9.65 6.46 -14.53
CA ALA A 36 9.54 7.30 -13.33
C ALA A 36 8.98 8.64 -13.78
N SER A 37 7.75 8.95 -13.35
CA SER A 37 7.17 10.30 -13.45
C SER A 37 7.10 10.90 -14.86
N GLY A 38 6.94 10.07 -15.90
CA GLY A 38 6.76 10.54 -17.29
C GLY A 38 8.04 10.87 -18.06
N ALA A 39 9.23 10.65 -17.48
CA ALA A 39 10.50 10.76 -18.20
C ALA A 39 11.08 9.35 -18.48
N VAL A 40 11.30 9.03 -19.76
CA VAL A 40 11.97 7.79 -20.16
C VAL A 40 13.48 8.07 -20.24
N ALA A 41 14.24 7.53 -19.30
CA ALA A 41 15.70 7.58 -19.31
C ALA A 41 16.29 6.17 -19.46
N CYS A 42 17.37 6.04 -20.24
CA CYS A 42 18.16 4.82 -20.27
C CYS A 42 19.07 4.81 -19.04
N LEU A 43 18.85 3.84 -18.16
CA LEU A 43 19.68 3.61 -16.98
C LEU A 43 20.75 2.57 -17.32
N SER A 44 21.99 2.80 -16.91
CA SER A 44 23.05 1.78 -16.93
C SER A 44 22.71 0.62 -16.00
N ALA A 45 23.42 -0.50 -16.12
CA ALA A 45 23.27 -1.64 -15.21
C ALA A 45 23.47 -1.25 -13.73
N SER A 46 24.40 -0.33 -13.43
CA SER A 46 24.62 0.19 -12.08
C SER A 46 23.47 1.08 -11.60
N GLN A 47 22.93 1.94 -12.46
CA GLN A 47 21.79 2.79 -12.14
C GLN A 47 20.49 1.99 -11.99
N LEU A 48 20.31 0.91 -12.78
CA LEU A 48 19.21 -0.04 -12.59
C LEU A 48 19.35 -0.79 -11.27
N ALA A 49 20.57 -1.22 -10.92
CA ALA A 49 20.82 -1.83 -9.63
C ALA A 49 20.49 -0.87 -8.47
N GLU A 50 20.81 0.42 -8.58
CA GLU A 50 20.42 1.43 -7.59
C GLU A 50 18.89 1.65 -7.54
N VAL A 51 18.20 1.76 -8.67
CA VAL A 51 16.74 1.96 -8.69
C VAL A 51 15.99 0.71 -8.20
N VAL A 52 16.44 -0.48 -8.58
CA VAL A 52 15.92 -1.76 -8.08
C VAL A 52 16.27 -1.93 -6.62
N ALA A 53 17.46 -1.55 -6.16
CA ALA A 53 17.82 -1.56 -4.75
C ALA A 53 16.98 -0.58 -3.94
N VAL A 54 16.70 0.64 -4.44
CA VAL A 54 15.83 1.63 -3.78
C VAL A 54 14.38 1.15 -3.75
N ARG A 55 13.86 0.55 -4.83
CA ARG A 55 12.53 -0.07 -4.85
C ARG A 55 12.45 -1.29 -3.95
N SER A 56 13.50 -2.10 -3.92
CA SER A 56 13.60 -3.28 -3.05
C SER A 56 13.79 -2.89 -1.60
N LEU A 57 14.48 -1.79 -1.29
CA LEU A 57 14.55 -1.19 0.04
C LEU A 57 13.18 -0.68 0.47
N ARG A 58 12.46 0.02 -0.41
CA ARG A 58 11.08 0.44 -0.15
C ARG A 58 10.09 -0.72 -0.01
N ALA A 59 10.29 -1.82 -0.71
CA ALA A 59 9.47 -3.03 -0.58
C ALA A 59 9.92 -3.96 0.58
N ARG A 60 11.16 -3.82 1.06
CA ARG A 60 11.71 -4.49 2.26
C ARG A 60 11.42 -3.72 3.54
N LEU A 61 11.02 -2.45 3.45
CA LEU A 61 10.21 -1.80 4.48
C LEU A 61 8.84 -2.46 4.38
N VAL A 62 8.71 -3.64 4.99
CA VAL A 62 7.41 -4.29 5.14
C VAL A 62 6.57 -3.30 5.95
N GLU A 63 5.60 -2.73 5.28
CA GLU A 63 4.59 -1.85 5.83
C GLU A 63 3.66 -2.72 6.67
N SER A 64 4.14 -3.12 7.86
CA SER A 64 3.30 -3.82 8.81
C SER A 64 2.33 -2.80 9.37
N ARG A 65 1.08 -2.93 8.96
CA ARG A 65 -0.03 -2.18 9.54
C ARG A 65 -0.24 -2.68 10.97
N ALA A 66 0.11 -1.84 11.93
CA ALA A 66 -0.14 -2.10 13.33
C ALA A 66 -1.49 -1.47 13.74
N TRP A 67 -2.22 -2.18 14.59
CA TRP A 67 -3.55 -1.77 15.01
C TRP A 67 -3.55 -1.35 16.47
N THR A 68 -3.96 -0.11 16.74
CA THR A 68 -4.12 0.39 18.11
C THR A 68 -5.59 0.41 18.49
N LYS A 69 -5.93 -0.29 19.58
CA LYS A 69 -7.27 -0.26 20.16
C LYS A 69 -7.53 1.07 20.88
N ARG A 70 -8.65 1.71 20.57
CA ARG A 70 -9.23 2.86 21.26
C ARG A 70 -10.53 2.40 21.92
N ALA A 71 -10.40 1.87 23.13
CA ALA A 71 -11.50 1.20 23.80
C ALA A 71 -12.64 2.16 24.16
N GLY A 72 -13.88 1.71 23.95
CA GLY A 72 -15.09 2.48 24.27
C GLY A 72 -15.35 3.69 23.37
N LEU A 73 -14.64 3.83 22.24
CA LEU A 73 -14.86 4.89 21.26
C LEU A 73 -15.66 4.39 20.07
N ASN A 74 -16.77 5.08 19.77
CA ASN A 74 -17.57 4.89 18.57
C ASN A 74 -17.34 6.08 17.65
N CYS A 75 -16.56 5.87 16.59
CA CYS A 75 -16.29 6.89 15.60
C CYS A 75 -17.16 6.63 14.37
N TYR A 76 -18.07 7.54 14.05
CA TYR A 76 -18.97 7.42 12.90
C TYR A 76 -19.20 8.79 12.24
N THR A 77 -19.95 8.83 11.14
CA THR A 77 -20.26 10.07 10.43
C THR A 77 -20.86 11.11 11.37
N GLY A 78 -20.18 12.25 11.51
CA GLY A 78 -20.56 13.33 12.44
C GLY A 78 -19.91 13.25 13.83
N HIS A 79 -19.25 12.13 14.15
CA HIS A 79 -18.61 11.84 15.44
C HIS A 79 -17.20 11.29 15.20
N GLY A 80 -16.38 12.11 14.53
CA GLY A 80 -14.96 11.82 14.30
C GLY A 80 -14.63 10.71 13.30
N GLY A 81 -15.60 10.05 12.66
CA GLY A 81 -15.34 9.02 11.64
C GLY A 81 -15.97 9.36 10.29
N THR A 82 -15.29 9.06 9.18
CA THR A 82 -15.91 9.09 7.84
C THR A 82 -16.26 7.68 7.39
N ASP A 83 -17.53 7.41 7.14
CA ASP A 83 -18.04 6.10 6.72
C ASP A 83 -17.57 5.71 5.30
N LEU A 84 -17.18 4.44 5.13
CA LEU A 84 -16.75 3.87 3.85
C LEU A 84 -17.71 2.81 3.31
N GLU A 85 -18.84 2.57 3.98
CA GLU A 85 -19.78 1.53 3.62
C GLU A 85 -20.88 2.05 2.69
N SER A 86 -21.43 1.13 1.90
CA SER A 86 -22.54 1.39 1.00
C SER A 86 -23.58 0.29 1.19
N PRO A 87 -24.76 0.59 1.78
CA PRO A 87 -25.23 1.91 2.20
C PRO A 87 -24.48 2.47 3.42
N THR A 88 -24.42 3.80 3.54
CA THR A 88 -23.77 4.49 4.66
C THR A 88 -24.34 4.05 6.00
N GLY A 89 -23.46 3.82 6.99
CA GLY A 89 -23.84 3.38 8.33
C GLY A 89 -24.16 1.88 8.44
N SER A 90 -24.07 1.13 7.35
CA SER A 90 -24.16 -0.33 7.40
C SER A 90 -22.83 -0.95 7.83
N SER A 91 -22.88 -2.16 8.39
CA SER A 91 -21.70 -2.98 8.62
C SER A 91 -21.33 -3.73 7.33
N CYS A 92 -20.04 -3.89 7.04
CA CYS A 92 -19.58 -4.75 5.94
C CYS A 92 -19.65 -6.25 6.26
N GLY A 93 -20.18 -6.61 7.44
CA GLY A 93 -20.52 -7.97 7.84
C GLY A 93 -20.18 -8.28 9.30
N ILE A 94 -20.63 -9.45 9.74
CA ILE A 94 -20.24 -10.06 11.01
C ILE A 94 -19.06 -11.00 10.76
N MET A 95 -17.93 -10.75 11.42
CA MET A 95 -16.69 -11.52 11.22
C MET A 95 -15.77 -11.40 12.42
N SER A 96 -14.63 -12.11 12.43
CA SER A 96 -13.61 -11.89 13.47
C SER A 96 -12.98 -10.50 13.34
N LEU A 97 -12.44 -9.98 14.44
CA LEU A 97 -11.70 -8.71 14.43
C LEU A 97 -10.59 -8.69 13.36
N ALA A 98 -9.80 -9.77 13.28
CA ALA A 98 -8.71 -9.88 12.30
C ALA A 98 -9.23 -9.84 10.85
N ALA A 99 -10.38 -10.45 10.56
CA ALA A 99 -10.99 -10.38 9.23
C ALA A 99 -11.50 -8.96 8.91
N CYS A 100 -12.02 -8.24 9.91
CA CYS A 100 -12.43 -6.84 9.76
C CYS A 100 -11.23 -5.93 9.45
N GLN A 101 -10.13 -6.12 10.18
CA GLN A 101 -8.86 -5.43 9.94
C GLN A 101 -8.34 -5.69 8.52
N ALA A 102 -8.26 -6.96 8.09
CA ALA A 102 -7.84 -7.34 6.75
C ALA A 102 -8.73 -6.73 5.65
N LYS A 103 -10.04 -6.60 5.87
CA LYS A 103 -10.94 -5.92 4.93
C LYS A 103 -10.69 -4.42 4.83
N CYS A 104 -10.25 -3.78 5.92
CA CYS A 104 -9.82 -2.39 5.90
C CYS A 104 -8.50 -2.24 5.15
N GLU A 105 -7.52 -3.10 5.43
CA GLU A 105 -6.21 -3.11 4.73
C GLU A 105 -6.37 -3.29 3.21
N GLY A 106 -7.34 -4.09 2.78
CA GLY A 106 -7.68 -4.28 1.37
C GLY A 106 -8.54 -3.18 0.75
N LEU A 107 -8.98 -2.17 1.50
CA LEU A 107 -9.81 -1.06 1.02
C LEU A 107 -8.98 0.24 0.98
N PRO A 108 -8.69 0.79 -0.21
CA PRO A 108 -7.98 2.07 -0.32
C PRO A 108 -8.65 3.18 0.48
N GLY A 109 -7.85 3.88 1.26
CA GLY A 109 -8.31 4.98 2.10
C GLY A 109 -8.93 4.55 3.42
N CYS A 110 -9.01 3.26 3.76
CA CYS A 110 -9.42 2.84 5.09
C CYS A 110 -8.27 2.99 6.09
N VAL A 111 -8.50 3.75 7.15
CA VAL A 111 -7.51 4.11 8.19
C VAL A 111 -7.94 3.68 9.60
N SER A 112 -9.20 3.27 9.77
CA SER A 112 -9.70 2.72 11.01
C SER A 112 -10.92 1.85 10.81
N ILE A 113 -11.23 1.03 11.82
CA ILE A 113 -12.48 0.29 11.94
C ILE A 113 -13.15 0.66 13.26
N THR A 114 -14.47 0.77 13.25
CA THR A 114 -15.27 0.74 14.49
C THR A 114 -15.97 -0.61 14.54
N VAL A 115 -15.99 -1.22 15.71
CA VAL A 115 -16.52 -2.58 15.89
C VAL A 115 -17.44 -2.67 17.10
N GLY A 116 -18.57 -3.33 16.93
CA GLY A 116 -19.48 -3.71 18.01
C GLY A 116 -19.44 -5.22 18.22
N ASP A 117 -19.65 -5.69 19.45
CA ASP A 117 -19.70 -7.13 19.73
C ASP A 117 -20.90 -7.77 19.04
N ALA A 118 -20.65 -8.79 18.22
CA ALA A 118 -21.68 -9.59 17.55
C ALA A 118 -21.80 -11.00 18.16
N GLY A 119 -21.11 -11.25 19.28
CA GLY A 119 -21.09 -12.53 19.98
C GLY A 119 -20.18 -13.57 19.31
N SER A 120 -19.90 -14.66 20.04
CA SER A 120 -19.06 -15.77 19.56
C SER A 120 -17.65 -15.35 19.10
N GLY A 121 -17.13 -14.24 19.62
CA GLY A 121 -15.84 -13.67 19.22
C GLY A 121 -15.87 -12.92 17.88
N ASN A 122 -17.05 -12.66 17.34
CA ASN A 122 -17.25 -11.87 16.12
C ASN A 122 -17.63 -10.43 16.45
N VAL A 123 -17.46 -9.57 15.45
CA VAL A 123 -17.78 -8.16 15.49
C VAL A 123 -18.58 -7.73 14.27
N GLU A 124 -19.42 -6.71 14.44
CA GLU A 124 -19.92 -5.90 13.33
C GLU A 124 -18.79 -4.97 12.86
N CYS A 125 -18.47 -4.98 11.55
CA CYS A 125 -17.32 -4.28 11.02
C CYS A 125 -17.70 -3.01 10.24
N TYR A 126 -17.28 -1.84 10.73
CA TYR A 126 -17.51 -0.55 10.08
C TYR A 126 -16.18 0.10 9.68
N ARG A 127 -15.88 0.17 8.38
CA ARG A 127 -14.62 0.76 7.87
C ARG A 127 -14.70 2.29 7.78
N ARG A 128 -13.60 2.98 8.09
CA ARG A 128 -13.53 4.44 8.16
C ARG A 128 -12.30 5.02 7.44
N SER A 129 -12.43 6.17 6.77
CA SER A 129 -11.33 6.81 6.00
C SER A 129 -10.66 8.02 6.61
N ALA A 130 -11.30 8.65 7.59
CA ALA A 130 -10.73 9.71 8.40
C ALA A 130 -11.16 9.49 9.84
N ILE A 131 -10.28 9.84 10.79
CA ILE A 131 -10.50 9.58 12.20
C ILE A 131 -10.02 10.77 13.06
N GLU A 132 -10.92 11.32 13.85
CA GLU A 132 -10.69 12.40 14.82
C GLU A 132 -11.12 11.90 16.21
N LEU A 133 -10.20 11.25 16.92
CA LEU A 133 -10.51 10.51 18.16
C LEU A 133 -11.16 11.37 19.25
N SER A 134 -10.88 12.68 19.27
CA SER A 134 -11.44 13.64 20.23
C SER A 134 -12.93 13.93 19.99
N GLN A 135 -13.47 13.58 18.82
CA GLN A 135 -14.87 13.76 18.46
C GLN A 135 -15.69 12.47 18.49
N CYS A 136 -15.06 11.34 18.78
CA CYS A 136 -15.77 10.06 18.87
C CYS A 136 -16.59 9.99 20.15
N ASP A 137 -17.72 9.26 20.07
CA ASP A 137 -18.57 9.03 21.23
C ASP A 137 -17.91 8.05 22.19
N ALA A 138 -17.72 8.48 23.44
CA ALA A 138 -17.11 7.68 24.50
C ALA A 138 -18.13 6.80 25.24
N ALA A 139 -17.64 5.75 25.90
CA ALA A 139 -18.43 4.78 26.68
C ALA A 139 -19.55 4.10 25.87
N SER A 140 -19.28 3.81 24.60
CA SER A 140 -20.31 3.52 23.59
C SER A 140 -20.66 2.04 23.38
N GLY A 141 -20.01 1.08 24.04
CA GLY A 141 -20.19 -0.35 23.72
C GLY A 141 -19.54 -0.79 22.40
N TYR A 142 -18.96 0.17 21.67
CA TYR A 142 -18.12 -0.05 20.50
C TYR A 142 -16.66 0.25 20.86
N ASP A 143 -15.77 -0.36 20.10
CA ASP A 143 -14.34 -0.05 20.11
C ASP A 143 -13.92 0.46 18.72
N THR A 144 -13.01 1.43 18.68
CA THR A 144 -12.39 1.86 17.43
C THR A 144 -10.95 1.39 17.38
N TRP A 145 -10.50 0.88 16.25
CA TRP A 145 -9.12 0.50 16.01
C TRP A 145 -8.54 1.37 14.90
N THR A 146 -7.43 2.05 15.20
CA THR A 146 -6.72 2.87 14.22
C THR A 146 -5.52 2.12 13.70
N VAL A 147 -5.33 2.13 12.38
CA VAL A 147 -4.12 1.59 11.78
C VAL A 147 -3.02 2.64 11.82
N HIS A 148 -1.82 2.18 12.14
CA HIS A 148 -0.59 2.96 12.05
C HIS A 148 0.38 2.19 11.15
N GLU A 149 1.02 2.90 10.24
CA GLU A 149 2.07 2.31 9.42
C GLU A 149 3.32 2.21 10.30
N GLU A 150 3.75 1.00 10.64
CA GLU A 150 5.04 0.80 11.27
C GLU A 150 6.09 0.57 10.18
N LEU A 151 7.11 1.41 10.16
CA LEU A 151 8.29 1.19 9.32
C LEU A 151 9.17 0.14 10.00
N CYS A 152 8.93 -1.13 9.69
CA CYS A 152 9.81 -2.19 10.13
C CYS A 152 10.91 -2.39 9.08
N SER A 153 12.15 -2.05 9.45
CA SER A 153 13.32 -2.50 8.67
C SER A 153 13.38 -4.02 8.75
N GLY A 154 13.70 -4.70 7.65
CA GLY A 154 13.53 -6.15 7.42
C GLY A 154 14.15 -7.17 8.40
N ASP A 155 14.62 -6.74 9.57
CA ASP A 155 14.98 -7.59 10.70
C ASP A 155 14.07 -7.19 11.87
N ALA A 156 13.22 -8.13 12.32
CA ALA A 156 12.07 -7.93 13.20
C ALA A 156 12.36 -7.44 14.65
N GLU A 157 13.49 -6.79 14.91
CA GLU A 157 13.89 -6.31 16.24
C GLU A 157 13.78 -4.79 16.43
N LEU A 158 13.55 -3.99 15.38
CA LEU A 158 13.46 -2.52 15.50
C LEU A 158 12.33 -1.92 14.66
N CYS A 159 11.07 -2.12 15.08
CA CYS A 159 9.97 -1.27 14.63
C CYS A 159 9.97 0.01 15.48
N THR A 160 10.17 1.18 14.86
CA THR A 160 10.23 2.47 15.56
C THR A 160 8.92 3.23 15.35
N PHE A 161 8.29 3.68 16.44
CA PHE A 161 7.11 4.55 16.41
C PHE A 161 7.53 5.97 16.02
N PHE A 162 6.95 6.53 14.95
CA PHE A 162 7.08 7.95 14.59
C PHE A 162 5.72 8.62 14.58
#